data_AF-I3UD61-F1
#
_entry.id   AF-I3UD61-F1
#
_cell.length_a   1.000
_cell.length_b   1.000
_cell.length_c   1.000
_cell.angle_alpha   90.00
_cell.angle_beta   90.00
_cell.angle_gamma   90.00
#
_symmetry.space_group_name_H-M   'P 1'
#
loop_
_entity.id
_entity.type
_entity.pdbx_description
1 polymer ?
#
loop_
_entity_poly.entity_id
_entity_poly.type
_entity_poly.pdbx_seq_one_letter_code
_entity_poly.pdbx_strand_id
1 'polypeptide(L)'
;MDVSQDRIDYQTLPEHEKHIFISNLKYQTLLDSIQGRSPNVALLPLVSIPELETWIETWSFSETIHSRSYTHIIRNIVNNPSVVFDDIVANEYILKRARDIAFYYDDVISYTQLYNQFGEGTHMLAGKEVVVSLRELKKKLYLCLMVVNVLEAIRFYVSFACSFAFAERELMEGNAKIIKLIARDEALHLTGTQHMLNILRSGEDDPQMAEIANETREQCFDLFKQAALQEKEWAEYLFKGGSMIGLNKDILCQYVEYITNLRMQAVGLQAAFPGVRQNPIPWINAWLSSDNVQVALRKWKSAPT
;
A
#
# COMPACT_ATOMS: atom_id res chain seq x y z
N MET A 1 -19.84 12.17 1.63
CA MET A 1 -19.43 12.88 0.40
C MET A 1 -20.47 12.64 -0.66
N ASP A 2 -20.90 13.68 -1.36
CA ASP A 2 -21.79 13.54 -2.53
C ASP A 2 -20.98 13.01 -3.72
N VAL A 3 -21.54 11.99 -4.38
CA VAL A 3 -20.97 11.28 -5.54
C VAL A 3 -22.03 11.14 -6.65
N SER A 4 -23.09 11.94 -6.60
CA SER A 4 -24.23 11.82 -7.52
C SER A 4 -23.84 12.15 -8.97
N GLN A 5 -22.98 13.16 -9.15
CA GLN A 5 -22.49 13.60 -10.47
C GLN A 5 -21.56 12.56 -11.12
N ASP A 6 -20.78 11.83 -10.32
CA ASP A 6 -19.85 10.79 -10.79
C ASP A 6 -20.53 9.71 -11.63
N ARG A 7 -21.84 9.44 -11.42
CA ARG A 7 -22.59 8.53 -12.28
C ARG A 7 -22.66 9.05 -13.71
N ILE A 8 -23.01 10.32 -13.87
CA ILE A 8 -23.17 10.96 -15.18
C ILE A 8 -21.81 11.00 -15.85
N ASP A 9 -20.80 11.49 -15.14
CA ASP A 9 -19.42 11.55 -15.61
C ASP A 9 -18.97 10.18 -16.11
N TYR A 10 -19.07 9.14 -15.28
CA TYR A 10 -18.67 7.77 -15.62
C TYR A 10 -19.38 7.23 -16.85
N GLN A 11 -20.69 7.50 -17.02
CA GLN A 11 -21.42 7.03 -18.21
C GLN A 11 -20.97 7.73 -19.50
N THR A 12 -20.56 8.99 -19.41
CA THR A 12 -20.08 9.79 -20.55
C THR A 12 -18.61 9.55 -20.91
N LEU A 13 -17.84 8.92 -20.03
CA LEU A 13 -16.44 8.57 -20.31
C LEU A 13 -16.34 7.66 -21.55
N PRO A 14 -15.30 7.84 -22.40
CA PRO A 14 -14.93 6.85 -23.40
C PRO A 14 -14.66 5.48 -22.75
N GLU A 15 -14.90 4.39 -23.48
CA GLU A 15 -14.76 3.03 -22.92
C GLU A 15 -13.36 2.72 -22.37
N HIS A 16 -12.30 3.26 -22.98
CA HIS A 16 -10.94 3.10 -22.45
C HIS A 16 -10.73 3.88 -21.14
N GLU A 17 -11.39 5.02 -20.96
CA GLU A 17 -11.33 5.78 -19.71
C GLU A 17 -12.19 5.15 -18.61
N LYS A 18 -13.35 4.58 -18.95
CA LYS A 18 -14.13 3.72 -18.02
C LYS A 18 -13.27 2.56 -17.52
N HIS A 19 -12.55 1.90 -18.43
CA HIS A 19 -11.61 0.83 -18.10
C HIS A 19 -10.50 1.31 -17.15
N ILE A 20 -9.87 2.46 -17.43
CA ILE A 20 -8.86 3.06 -16.54
C ILE A 20 -9.44 3.30 -15.15
N PHE A 21 -10.58 4.00 -15.07
CA PHE A 21 -11.20 4.38 -13.81
C PHE A 21 -11.61 3.14 -12.99
N ILE A 22 -12.37 2.22 -13.59
CA ILE A 22 -12.91 1.07 -12.85
C ILE A 22 -11.83 0.05 -12.50
N SER A 23 -10.82 -0.13 -13.35
CA SER A 23 -9.69 -1.03 -13.04
C SER A 23 -8.89 -0.49 -11.85
N ASN A 24 -8.67 0.83 -11.80
CA ASN A 24 -8.00 1.46 -10.67
C ASN A 24 -8.81 1.31 -9.37
N LEU A 25 -10.12 1.58 -9.42
CA LEU A 25 -11.01 1.47 -8.26
C LEU A 25 -11.12 0.04 -7.72
N LYS A 26 -11.16 -0.97 -8.62
CA LYS A 26 -11.11 -2.38 -8.23
C LYS A 26 -9.83 -2.73 -7.50
N TYR A 27 -8.70 -2.23 -7.98
CA TYR A 27 -7.41 -2.48 -7.33
C TYR A 27 -7.34 -1.85 -5.94
N GLN A 28 -7.73 -0.58 -5.80
CA GLN A 28 -7.83 0.10 -4.50
C GLN A 28 -8.73 -0.68 -3.53
N THR A 29 -9.88 -1.15 -4.00
CA THR A 29 -10.81 -1.95 -3.20
C THR A 29 -10.17 -3.25 -2.70
N LEU A 30 -9.35 -3.91 -3.53
CA LEU A 30 -8.65 -5.12 -3.11
C LEU A 30 -7.60 -4.83 -2.04
N LEU A 31 -6.80 -3.78 -2.22
CA LEU A 31 -5.74 -3.42 -1.29
C LEU A 31 -6.32 -3.12 0.10
N ASP A 32 -7.36 -2.29 0.22
CA ASP A 32 -7.98 -2.00 1.53
C ASP A 32 -8.83 -3.15 2.06
N SER A 33 -9.26 -4.07 1.19
CA SER A 33 -9.84 -5.33 1.68
C SER A 33 -8.80 -6.17 2.40
N ILE A 34 -7.52 -6.14 1.98
CA ILE A 34 -6.41 -6.78 2.69
C ILE A 34 -6.08 -5.96 3.94
N GLN A 35 -5.88 -4.65 3.81
CA GLN A 35 -5.48 -3.78 4.93
C GLN A 35 -6.53 -3.64 6.04
N GLY A 36 -7.82 -3.77 5.72
CA GLY A 36 -8.88 -3.75 6.72
C GLY A 36 -8.83 -4.91 7.73
N ARG A 37 -8.08 -5.99 7.44
CA ARG A 37 -7.92 -7.12 8.38
C ARG A 37 -6.48 -7.41 8.75
N SER A 38 -5.55 -7.28 7.81
CA SER A 38 -4.26 -7.94 7.90
C SER A 38 -3.33 -7.35 8.96
N PRO A 39 -3.26 -6.03 9.19
CA PRO A 39 -2.47 -5.49 10.30
C PRO A 39 -2.94 -6.03 11.65
N ASN A 40 -4.24 -6.06 11.90
CA ASN A 40 -4.78 -6.66 13.12
C ASN A 40 -4.41 -8.13 13.28
N VAL A 41 -4.65 -8.95 12.26
CA VAL A 41 -4.45 -10.41 12.35
C VAL A 41 -2.97 -10.78 12.45
N ALA A 42 -2.09 -10.05 11.76
CA ALA A 42 -0.67 -10.37 11.69
C ALA A 42 0.17 -9.73 12.81
N LEU A 43 -0.17 -8.52 13.26
CA LEU A 43 0.71 -7.72 14.12
C LEU A 43 0.26 -7.72 15.60
N LEU A 44 -1.05 -7.76 15.89
CA LEU A 44 -1.53 -7.73 17.28
C LEU A 44 -1.03 -8.90 18.13
N PRO A 45 -0.87 -10.14 17.62
CA PRO A 45 -0.30 -11.21 18.43
C PRO A 45 1.19 -11.04 18.76
N LEU A 46 1.88 -10.07 18.13
CA LEU A 46 3.32 -9.86 18.24
C LEU A 46 3.70 -8.55 18.93
N VAL A 47 2.79 -7.57 18.99
CA VAL A 47 3.05 -6.27 19.60
C VAL A 47 3.14 -6.38 21.12
N SER A 48 4.06 -5.62 21.72
CA SER A 48 4.33 -5.67 23.17
C SER A 48 4.31 -4.30 23.85
N ILE A 49 3.93 -3.24 23.13
CA ILE A 49 3.79 -1.87 23.66
C ILE A 49 2.41 -1.30 23.31
N PRO A 50 1.73 -0.64 24.26
CA PRO A 50 0.30 -0.28 24.12
C PRO A 50 0.03 0.78 23.04
N GLU A 51 0.96 1.71 22.83
CA GLU A 51 0.83 2.76 21.82
C GLU A 51 0.86 2.21 20.40
N LEU A 52 1.66 1.17 20.14
CA LEU A 52 1.74 0.51 18.85
C LEU A 52 0.54 -0.42 18.64
N GLU A 53 0.11 -1.12 19.68
CA GLU A 53 -1.10 -1.96 19.66
C GLU A 53 -2.33 -1.14 19.24
N THR A 54 -2.56 -0.03 19.94
CA THR A 54 -3.68 0.88 19.65
C THR A 54 -3.57 1.49 18.26
N TRP A 55 -2.34 1.81 17.81
CA TRP A 55 -2.10 2.33 16.46
C TRP A 55 -2.49 1.31 15.37
N ILE A 56 -2.11 0.03 15.54
CA ILE A 56 -2.44 -1.05 14.59
C ILE A 56 -3.95 -1.22 14.46
N GLU A 57 -4.68 -1.19 15.58
CA GLU A 57 -6.15 -1.27 15.57
C GLU A 57 -6.79 -0.07 14.90
N THR A 58 -6.28 1.14 15.20
CA THR A 58 -6.78 2.39 14.62
C THR A 58 -6.53 2.44 13.12
N TRP A 59 -5.35 2.00 12.68
CA TRP A 59 -5.00 1.85 11.28
C TRP A 59 -5.94 0.86 10.60
N SER A 60 -6.08 -0.37 11.10
CA SER A 60 -7.01 -1.34 10.49
C SER A 60 -8.45 -0.81 10.46
N PHE A 61 -8.87 -0.04 11.47
CA PHE A 61 -10.17 0.62 11.48
C PHE A 61 -10.34 1.64 10.35
N SER A 62 -9.37 2.55 10.11
CA SER A 62 -9.45 3.51 9.00
C SER A 62 -9.56 2.81 7.65
N GLU A 63 -8.85 1.70 7.46
CA GLU A 63 -8.91 0.90 6.23
C GLU A 63 -10.31 0.33 5.96
N THR A 64 -11.05 -0.04 7.02
CA THR A 64 -12.45 -0.44 6.84
C THR A 64 -13.33 0.72 6.37
N ILE A 65 -13.02 1.97 6.76
CA ILE A 65 -13.72 3.16 6.28
C ILE A 65 -13.41 3.40 4.80
N HIS A 66 -12.16 3.16 4.37
CA HIS A 66 -11.77 3.25 2.97
C HIS A 66 -12.52 2.22 2.12
N SER A 67 -12.54 0.95 2.54
CA SER A 67 -13.34 -0.12 1.90
C SER A 67 -14.84 0.21 1.78
N ARG A 68 -15.43 0.80 2.85
CA ARG A 68 -16.82 1.28 2.83
C ARG A 68 -17.02 2.42 1.84
N SER A 69 -16.02 3.30 1.69
CA SER A 69 -16.06 4.41 0.76
C SER A 69 -16.00 3.94 -0.70
N TYR A 70 -15.22 2.90 -1.03
CA TYR A 70 -15.25 2.32 -2.38
C TYR A 70 -16.60 1.68 -2.68
N THR A 71 -17.20 0.99 -1.71
CA THR A 71 -18.57 0.48 -1.86
C THR A 71 -19.55 1.61 -2.14
N HIS A 72 -19.39 2.76 -1.47
CA HIS A 72 -20.19 3.96 -1.72
C HIS A 72 -19.95 4.55 -3.13
N ILE A 73 -18.72 4.56 -3.64
CA ILE A 73 -18.44 5.00 -5.01
C ILE A 73 -19.06 4.02 -6.03
N ILE A 74 -18.71 2.73 -5.94
CA ILE A 74 -19.12 1.68 -6.89
C ILE A 74 -20.64 1.65 -7.03
N ARG A 75 -21.39 1.60 -5.92
CA ARG A 75 -22.87 1.54 -5.97
C ARG A 75 -23.51 2.76 -6.62
N ASN A 76 -22.81 3.89 -6.66
CA ASN A 76 -23.32 5.13 -7.20
C ASN A 76 -22.93 5.36 -8.66
N ILE A 77 -21.92 4.67 -9.20
CA ILE A 77 -21.48 4.85 -10.60
C ILE A 77 -21.89 3.70 -11.55
N VAL A 78 -22.09 2.47 -11.03
CA VAL A 78 -22.57 1.33 -11.82
C VAL A 78 -23.99 0.90 -11.46
N ASN A 79 -24.62 0.13 -12.35
CA ASN A 79 -25.96 -0.42 -12.13
C ASN A 79 -25.95 -1.72 -11.33
N ASN A 80 -24.93 -2.57 -11.55
CA ASN A 80 -24.78 -3.84 -10.86
C ASN A 80 -23.39 -3.93 -10.20
N PRO A 81 -23.26 -3.53 -8.92
CA PRO A 81 -22.00 -3.57 -8.18
C PRO A 81 -21.38 -4.97 -8.07
N SER A 82 -22.19 -6.03 -8.06
CA SER A 82 -21.68 -7.41 -7.93
C SER A 82 -20.68 -7.76 -9.01
N VAL A 83 -20.91 -7.33 -10.27
CA VAL A 83 -19.97 -7.56 -11.37
C VAL A 83 -18.59 -6.93 -11.11
N VAL A 84 -18.57 -5.78 -10.44
CA VAL A 84 -17.31 -5.11 -10.08
C VAL A 84 -16.61 -5.89 -8.97
N PHE A 85 -17.34 -6.31 -7.93
CA PHE A 85 -16.79 -7.08 -6.81
C PHE A 85 -16.31 -8.47 -7.21
N ASP A 86 -17.05 -9.17 -8.08
CA ASP A 86 -16.67 -10.49 -8.59
C ASP A 86 -15.41 -10.40 -9.46
N ASP A 87 -15.25 -9.33 -10.25
CA ASP A 87 -14.04 -9.14 -11.05
C ASP A 87 -12.80 -8.84 -10.20
N ILE A 88 -12.94 -8.23 -9.01
CA ILE A 88 -11.80 -7.99 -8.11
C ILE A 88 -11.09 -9.31 -7.76
N VAL A 89 -11.86 -10.39 -7.54
CA VAL A 89 -11.33 -11.70 -7.15
C VAL A 89 -11.00 -12.61 -8.33
N ALA A 90 -11.32 -12.20 -9.56
CA ALA A 90 -11.09 -13.00 -10.78
C ALA A 90 -10.04 -12.37 -11.73
N ASN A 91 -9.83 -11.06 -11.67
CA ASN A 91 -8.98 -10.34 -12.61
C ASN A 91 -7.49 -10.64 -12.38
N GLU A 92 -6.86 -11.30 -13.35
CA GLU A 92 -5.47 -11.76 -13.25
C GLU A 92 -4.45 -10.63 -12.99
N TYR A 93 -4.66 -9.44 -13.56
CA TYR A 93 -3.76 -8.29 -13.41
C TYR A 93 -3.86 -7.67 -12.02
N ILE A 94 -5.03 -7.76 -11.40
CA ILE A 94 -5.27 -7.34 -10.02
C ILE A 94 -4.66 -8.38 -9.06
N LEU A 95 -4.98 -9.67 -9.24
CA LEU A 95 -4.50 -10.75 -8.38
C LEU A 95 -2.98 -10.91 -8.41
N LYS A 96 -2.34 -10.70 -9.56
CA LYS A 96 -0.88 -10.81 -9.70
C LYS A 96 -0.14 -9.89 -8.71
N ARG A 97 -0.66 -8.69 -8.46
CA ARG A 97 -0.05 -7.71 -7.55
C ARG A 97 -0.39 -7.95 -6.09
N ALA A 98 -1.58 -8.50 -5.82
CA ALA A 98 -2.05 -8.79 -4.48
C ALA A 98 -1.44 -10.04 -3.87
N ARG A 99 -1.02 -11.00 -4.71
CA ARG A 99 -0.47 -12.29 -4.27
C ARG A 99 0.73 -12.13 -3.35
N ASP A 100 1.67 -11.26 -3.70
CA ASP A 100 2.88 -11.05 -2.91
C ASP A 100 2.53 -10.48 -1.53
N ILE A 101 1.64 -9.49 -1.49
CA ILE A 101 1.17 -8.86 -0.23
C ILE A 101 0.51 -9.90 0.68
N ALA A 102 -0.43 -10.67 0.14
CA ALA A 102 -1.13 -11.71 0.90
C ALA A 102 -0.16 -12.77 1.43
N PHE A 103 0.80 -13.19 0.60
CA PHE A 103 1.83 -14.16 0.99
C PHE A 103 2.63 -13.70 2.23
N TYR A 104 3.08 -12.45 2.27
CA TYR A 104 3.90 -11.97 3.40
C TYR A 104 3.10 -11.87 4.71
N TYR A 105 1.82 -11.49 4.63
CA TYR A 105 0.94 -11.55 5.79
C TYR A 105 0.68 -13.00 6.24
N ASP A 106 0.31 -13.88 5.32
CA ASP A 106 0.03 -15.29 5.61
C ASP A 106 1.25 -16.01 6.20
N ASP A 107 2.45 -15.68 5.73
CA ASP A 107 3.71 -16.24 6.22
C ASP A 107 4.00 -15.82 7.67
N VAL A 108 3.79 -14.55 8.02
CA VAL A 108 3.90 -14.07 9.42
C VAL A 108 2.82 -14.68 10.30
N ILE A 109 1.57 -14.72 9.84
CA ILE A 109 0.44 -15.27 10.62
C ILE A 109 0.69 -16.75 10.93
N SER A 110 1.03 -17.53 9.90
CA SER A 110 1.27 -18.97 10.03
C SER A 110 2.48 -19.25 10.93
N TYR A 111 3.57 -18.49 10.76
CA TYR A 111 4.77 -18.69 11.58
C TYR A 111 4.59 -18.23 13.03
N THR A 112 3.80 -17.18 13.25
CA THR A 112 3.39 -16.75 14.61
C THR A 112 2.59 -17.83 15.32
N GLN A 113 1.65 -18.48 14.62
CA GLN A 113 0.89 -19.59 15.19
C GLN A 113 1.80 -20.76 15.57
N LEU A 114 2.74 -21.13 14.69
CA LEU A 114 3.73 -22.17 14.99
C LEU A 114 4.60 -21.81 16.20
N TYR A 115 5.09 -20.57 16.26
CA TYR A 115 5.89 -20.07 17.38
C TYR A 115 5.11 -20.10 18.69
N ASN A 116 3.88 -19.59 18.71
CA ASN A 116 3.04 -19.55 19.90
C ASN A 116 2.63 -20.95 20.39
N GLN A 117 2.45 -21.91 19.48
CA GLN A 117 2.03 -23.26 19.83
C GLN A 117 3.19 -24.14 20.33
N PHE A 118 4.36 -24.04 19.69
CA PHE A 118 5.46 -24.98 19.92
C PHE A 118 6.69 -24.36 20.57
N GLY A 119 6.84 -23.03 20.56
CA GLY A 119 8.04 -22.34 21.02
C GLY A 119 9.27 -22.60 20.15
N GLU A 120 10.41 -22.07 20.56
CA GLU A 120 11.69 -22.29 19.87
C GLU A 120 12.18 -23.73 19.99
N GLY A 121 12.69 -24.28 18.89
CA GLY A 121 13.24 -25.64 18.86
C GLY A 121 13.01 -26.37 17.55
N THR A 122 13.36 -27.64 17.55
CA THR A 122 13.12 -28.56 16.43
C THR A 122 11.95 -29.47 16.79
N HIS A 123 10.91 -29.45 15.96
CA HIS A 123 9.63 -30.13 16.20
C HIS A 123 9.31 -31.09 15.07
N MET A 124 8.58 -32.17 15.36
CA MET A 124 8.09 -33.10 14.34
C MET A 124 6.60 -32.88 14.07
N LEU A 125 6.27 -32.29 12.93
CA LEU A 125 4.91 -31.96 12.52
C LEU A 125 4.52 -32.75 11.26
N ALA A 126 3.46 -33.55 11.35
CA ALA A 126 3.00 -34.43 10.25
C ALA A 126 4.13 -35.28 9.63
N GLY A 127 5.06 -35.75 10.45
CA GLY A 127 6.21 -36.57 10.01
C GLY A 127 7.35 -35.77 9.36
N LYS A 128 7.31 -34.43 9.39
CA LYS A 128 8.40 -33.56 8.91
C LYS A 128 9.04 -32.81 10.07
N GLU A 129 10.36 -32.71 10.03
CA GLU A 129 11.12 -31.86 10.95
C GLU A 129 10.90 -30.38 10.60
N VAL A 130 10.53 -29.58 11.59
CA VAL A 130 10.27 -28.14 11.47
C VAL A 130 11.06 -27.42 12.55
N VAL A 131 11.96 -26.54 12.12
CA VAL A 131 12.75 -25.68 13.03
C VAL A 131 12.02 -24.36 13.22
N VAL A 132 11.68 -24.06 14.47
CA VAL A 132 11.02 -22.81 14.87
C VAL A 132 12.01 -21.97 15.66
N SER A 133 12.22 -20.72 15.26
CA SER A 133 13.10 -19.79 15.97
C SER A 133 12.50 -18.39 16.01
N LEU A 134 12.79 -17.65 17.08
CA LEU A 134 12.36 -16.25 17.18
C LEU A 134 13.02 -15.39 16.10
N ARG A 135 14.27 -15.71 15.72
CA ARG A 135 15.00 -14.99 14.66
C ARG A 135 14.28 -15.05 13.31
N GLU A 136 13.79 -16.22 12.93
CA GLU A 136 13.06 -16.38 11.66
C GLU A 136 11.69 -15.69 11.71
N LEU A 137 10.99 -15.71 12.85
CA LEU A 137 9.75 -14.94 13.04
C LEU A 137 10.00 -13.43 12.86
N LYS A 138 11.04 -12.91 13.50
CA LYS A 138 11.49 -11.51 13.37
C LYS A 138 11.82 -11.14 11.92
N LYS A 139 12.50 -12.03 11.19
CA LYS A 139 12.80 -11.85 9.76
C LYS A 139 11.52 -11.76 8.92
N LYS A 140 10.57 -12.67 9.15
CA LYS A 140 9.27 -12.66 8.46
C LYS A 140 8.50 -11.38 8.75
N LEU A 141 8.46 -10.95 10.02
CA LEU A 141 7.85 -9.69 10.43
C LEU A 141 8.49 -8.49 9.71
N TYR A 142 9.82 -8.40 9.68
CA TYR A 142 10.53 -7.30 9.02
C TYR A 142 10.23 -7.23 7.52
N LEU A 143 10.26 -8.38 6.82
CA LEU A 143 9.92 -8.46 5.40
C LEU A 143 8.45 -8.11 5.14
N CYS A 144 7.54 -8.56 6.01
CA CYS A 144 6.14 -8.19 5.94
C CYS A 144 5.96 -6.67 6.06
N LEU A 145 6.55 -6.02 7.07
CA LEU A 145 6.49 -4.57 7.24
C LEU A 145 7.07 -3.80 6.04
N MET A 146 8.12 -4.32 5.39
CA MET A 146 8.66 -3.75 4.16
C MET A 146 7.66 -3.81 3.01
N VAL A 147 6.97 -4.93 2.82
CA VAL A 147 5.96 -5.10 1.75
C VAL A 147 4.71 -4.29 2.02
N VAL A 148 4.31 -4.16 3.29
CA VAL A 148 3.23 -3.25 3.70
C VAL A 148 3.59 -1.80 3.39
N ASN A 149 4.81 -1.36 3.69
CA ASN A 149 5.25 -0.01 3.33
C ASN A 149 5.23 0.20 1.80
N VAL A 150 5.66 -0.78 1.01
CA VAL A 150 5.53 -0.73 -0.45
C VAL A 150 4.06 -0.54 -0.87
N LEU A 151 3.12 -1.24 -0.22
CA LEU A 151 1.70 -1.11 -0.48
C LEU A 151 1.22 0.33 -0.22
N GLU A 152 1.40 0.84 0.99
CA GLU A 152 0.89 2.18 1.38
C GLU A 152 1.62 3.30 0.65
N ALA A 153 2.94 3.19 0.50
CA ALA A 153 3.78 4.31 0.10
C ALA A 153 4.01 4.39 -1.42
N ILE A 154 3.80 3.28 -2.15
CA ILE A 154 3.99 3.20 -3.62
C ILE A 154 2.68 2.83 -4.30
N ARG A 155 2.10 1.66 -4.02
CA ARG A 155 0.96 1.13 -4.80
C ARG A 155 -0.27 2.04 -4.70
N PHE A 156 -0.60 2.50 -3.50
CA PHE A 156 -1.68 3.47 -3.32
C PHE A 156 -1.39 4.81 -4.01
N TYR A 157 -0.18 5.33 -3.92
CA TYR A 157 0.18 6.60 -4.58
C TYR A 157 0.09 6.53 -6.11
N VAL A 158 0.44 5.39 -6.72
CA VAL A 158 0.22 5.14 -8.15
C VAL A 158 -1.28 5.15 -8.47
N SER A 159 -2.12 4.56 -7.62
CA SER A 159 -3.58 4.59 -7.78
C SER A 159 -4.19 5.98 -7.59
N PHE A 160 -3.60 6.80 -6.71
CA PHE A 160 -4.01 8.18 -6.46
C PHE A 160 -3.72 9.07 -7.67
N ALA A 161 -2.56 8.89 -8.32
CA ALA A 161 -2.24 9.56 -9.57
C ALA A 161 -3.31 9.30 -10.63
N CYS A 162 -3.79 8.06 -10.76
CA CYS A 162 -4.86 7.71 -11.69
C CYS A 162 -6.18 8.39 -11.32
N SER A 163 -6.55 8.39 -10.04
CA SER A 163 -7.80 8.99 -9.55
C SER A 163 -7.82 10.50 -9.73
N PHE A 164 -6.75 11.19 -9.35
CA PHE A 164 -6.66 12.66 -9.42
C PHE A 164 -6.46 13.17 -10.84
N ALA A 165 -5.94 12.37 -11.77
CA ALA A 165 -5.88 12.76 -13.18
C ALA A 165 -7.28 12.88 -13.83
N PHE A 166 -8.32 12.21 -13.31
CA PHE A 166 -9.71 12.53 -13.68
C PHE A 166 -10.17 13.86 -13.07
N ALA A 167 -9.78 14.12 -11.81
CA ALA A 167 -10.14 15.35 -11.11
C ALA A 167 -9.53 16.60 -11.75
N GLU A 168 -8.30 16.51 -12.29
CA GLU A 168 -7.66 17.59 -13.08
C GLU A 168 -8.45 17.94 -14.36
N ARG A 169 -9.38 17.07 -14.77
CA ARG A 169 -10.27 17.26 -15.92
C ARG A 169 -11.69 17.61 -15.50
N GLU A 170 -11.90 17.93 -14.21
CA GLU A 170 -13.22 18.22 -13.62
C GLU A 170 -14.20 17.03 -13.75
N LEU A 171 -13.67 15.79 -13.73
CA LEU A 171 -14.44 14.55 -13.80
C LEU A 171 -14.27 13.73 -12.54
N MET A 172 -15.31 13.00 -12.15
CA MET A 172 -15.27 12.06 -11.01
C MET A 172 -14.86 12.77 -9.70
N GLU A 173 -15.34 14.00 -9.49
CA GLU A 173 -14.94 14.84 -8.37
C GLU A 173 -15.39 14.29 -7.01
N GLY A 174 -16.53 13.59 -6.96
CA GLY A 174 -17.00 12.93 -5.75
C GLY A 174 -16.02 11.85 -5.28
N ASN A 175 -15.58 11.00 -6.21
CA ASN A 175 -14.49 10.05 -6.02
C ASN A 175 -13.20 10.79 -5.60
N ALA A 176 -12.80 11.85 -6.29
CA ALA A 176 -11.58 12.59 -5.95
C ALA A 176 -11.58 13.14 -4.51
N LYS A 177 -12.73 13.64 -4.03
CA LYS A 177 -12.90 14.09 -2.63
C LYS A 177 -12.74 12.94 -1.63
N ILE A 178 -13.22 11.75 -1.96
CA ILE A 178 -13.04 10.54 -1.13
C ILE A 178 -11.57 10.11 -1.15
N ILE A 179 -10.96 9.98 -2.34
CA ILE A 179 -9.55 9.58 -2.49
C ILE A 179 -8.62 10.59 -1.79
N LYS A 180 -8.95 11.88 -1.75
CA LYS A 180 -8.19 12.88 -0.99
C LYS A 180 -8.18 12.61 0.52
N LEU A 181 -9.29 12.11 1.08
CA LEU A 181 -9.34 11.72 2.48
C LEU A 181 -8.55 10.43 2.73
N ILE A 182 -8.71 9.43 1.85
CA ILE A 182 -7.93 8.19 1.91
C ILE A 182 -6.43 8.49 1.86
N ALA A 183 -5.98 9.29 0.89
CA ALA A 183 -4.57 9.66 0.74
C ALA A 183 -4.00 10.42 1.94
N ARG A 184 -4.84 11.14 2.71
CA ARG A 184 -4.44 11.78 3.96
C ARG A 184 -4.20 10.75 5.06
N ASP A 185 -5.06 9.74 5.14
CA ASP A 185 -4.92 8.65 6.10
C ASP A 185 -3.72 7.76 5.72
N GLU A 186 -3.51 7.48 4.42
CA GLU A 186 -2.35 6.74 3.91
C GLU A 186 -1.02 7.43 4.22
N ALA A 187 -1.00 8.76 4.23
CA ALA A 187 0.17 9.49 4.67
C ALA A 187 0.56 9.15 6.13
N LEU A 188 -0.41 8.84 6.99
CA LEU A 188 -0.15 8.39 8.36
C LEU A 188 0.25 6.92 8.39
N HIS A 189 -0.40 6.05 7.61
CA HIS A 189 -0.09 4.61 7.56
C HIS A 189 1.35 4.36 7.10
N LEU A 190 1.76 4.98 5.99
CA LEU A 190 3.15 4.90 5.52
C LEU A 190 4.13 5.54 6.50
N THR A 191 3.73 6.60 7.22
CA THR A 191 4.61 7.21 8.24
C THR A 191 4.82 6.22 9.38
N GLY A 192 3.75 5.57 9.86
CA GLY A 192 3.83 4.55 10.91
C GLY A 192 4.77 3.41 10.53
N THR A 193 4.58 2.82 9.35
CA THR A 193 5.44 1.71 8.89
C THR A 193 6.90 2.14 8.64
N GLN A 194 7.15 3.34 8.12
CA GLN A 194 8.51 3.89 8.01
C GLN A 194 9.17 4.07 9.38
N HIS A 195 8.43 4.54 10.39
CA HIS A 195 8.95 4.65 11.75
C HIS A 195 9.29 3.27 12.33
N MET A 196 8.38 2.29 12.24
CA MET A 196 8.63 0.92 12.69
C MET A 196 9.91 0.35 12.04
N LEU A 197 10.01 0.41 10.71
CA LEU A 197 11.18 -0.11 9.99
C LEU A 197 12.49 0.60 10.38
N ASN A 198 12.45 1.92 10.55
CA ASN A 198 13.63 2.71 10.92
C ASN A 198 14.09 2.45 12.36
N ILE A 199 13.16 2.26 13.30
CA ILE A 199 13.45 1.88 14.69
C ILE A 199 14.02 0.46 14.76
N LEU A 200 13.39 -0.50 14.06
CA LEU A 200 13.85 -1.89 14.06
C LEU A 200 15.25 -2.03 13.44
N ARG A 201 15.53 -1.32 12.34
CA ARG A 201 16.86 -1.39 11.69
C ARG A 201 17.95 -0.60 12.41
N SER A 202 17.61 0.33 13.31
CA SER A 202 18.62 1.09 14.07
C SER A 202 19.27 0.23 15.15
N GLY A 203 18.54 -0.78 15.65
CA GLY A 203 18.96 -1.64 16.74
C GLY A 203 18.75 -1.04 18.13
N GLU A 204 18.14 0.16 18.22
CA GLU A 204 17.82 0.79 19.50
C GLU A 204 16.70 0.03 20.24
N ASP A 205 15.73 -0.52 19.50
CA ASP A 205 14.64 -1.32 20.05
C ASP A 205 15.02 -2.79 20.24
N ASP A 206 15.63 -3.40 19.21
CA ASP A 206 16.10 -4.79 19.24
C ASP A 206 17.38 -4.96 18.40
N PRO A 207 18.55 -5.23 19.04
CA PRO A 207 19.80 -5.47 18.32
C PRO A 207 19.73 -6.59 17.29
N GLN A 208 18.94 -7.65 17.54
CA GLN A 208 18.79 -8.76 16.61
C GLN A 208 18.02 -8.34 15.34
N MET A 209 17.10 -7.38 15.45
CA MET A 209 16.39 -6.82 14.29
C MET A 209 17.32 -6.00 13.40
N ALA A 210 18.32 -5.31 13.95
CA ALA A 210 19.32 -4.61 13.15
C ALA A 210 20.17 -5.58 12.32
N GLU A 211 20.57 -6.73 12.90
CA GLU A 211 21.26 -7.79 12.15
C GLU A 211 20.39 -8.33 11.01
N ILE A 212 19.13 -8.69 11.31
CA ILE A 212 18.16 -9.20 10.33
C ILE A 212 17.93 -8.18 9.22
N ALA A 213 17.78 -6.90 9.56
CA ALA A 213 17.59 -5.81 8.61
C ALA A 213 18.79 -5.67 7.66
N ASN A 214 20.00 -5.85 8.16
CA ASN A 214 21.21 -5.84 7.35
C ASN A 214 21.31 -7.08 6.46
N GLU A 215 21.03 -8.28 7.01
CA GLU A 215 21.04 -9.55 6.27
C GLU A 215 20.00 -9.58 5.14
N THR A 216 18.83 -8.99 5.36
CA THR A 216 17.74 -8.94 4.38
C THR A 216 17.76 -7.71 3.49
N ARG A 217 18.79 -6.86 3.58
CA ARG A 217 18.84 -5.57 2.87
C ARG A 217 18.67 -5.70 1.35
N GLU A 218 19.33 -6.67 0.73
CA GLU A 218 19.22 -6.94 -0.71
C GLU A 218 17.82 -7.49 -1.07
N GLN A 219 17.30 -8.42 -0.27
CA GLN A 219 15.94 -8.93 -0.43
C GLN A 219 14.88 -7.80 -0.34
N CYS A 220 15.03 -6.88 0.60
CA CYS A 220 14.16 -5.71 0.73
C CYS A 220 14.28 -4.77 -0.49
N PHE A 221 15.49 -4.54 -0.98
CA PHE A 221 15.70 -3.77 -2.21
C PHE A 221 14.98 -4.40 -3.40
N ASP A 222 15.09 -5.72 -3.57
CA ASP A 222 14.42 -6.45 -4.64
C ASP A 222 12.90 -6.40 -4.49
N LEU A 223 12.35 -6.52 -3.28
CA LEU A 223 10.91 -6.41 -3.04
C LEU A 223 10.35 -5.05 -3.51
N PHE A 224 11.01 -3.95 -3.17
CA PHE A 224 10.64 -2.62 -3.64
C PHE A 224 10.75 -2.50 -5.16
N LYS A 225 11.86 -2.98 -5.74
CA LYS A 225 12.09 -2.90 -7.18
C LYS A 225 11.07 -3.74 -7.96
N GLN A 226 10.77 -4.95 -7.52
CA GLN A 226 9.79 -5.82 -8.16
C GLN A 226 8.38 -5.23 -8.08
N ALA A 227 7.99 -4.66 -6.93
CA ALA A 227 6.71 -3.97 -6.82
C ALA A 227 6.59 -2.79 -7.80
N ALA A 228 7.66 -2.00 -7.96
CA ALA A 228 7.69 -0.93 -8.96
C ALA A 228 7.55 -1.48 -10.39
N LEU A 229 8.21 -2.59 -10.72
CA LEU A 229 8.05 -3.22 -12.03
C LEU A 229 6.62 -3.73 -12.25
N GLN A 230 5.98 -4.32 -11.23
CA GLN A 230 4.59 -4.73 -11.29
C GLN A 230 3.62 -3.55 -11.49
N GLU A 231 3.86 -2.38 -10.88
CA GLU A 231 3.05 -1.19 -11.13
C GLU A 231 3.27 -0.63 -12.54
N LYS A 232 4.46 -0.80 -13.13
CA LYS A 232 4.72 -0.48 -14.55
C LYS A 232 3.99 -1.42 -15.50
N GLU A 233 3.97 -2.73 -15.22
CA GLU A 233 3.15 -3.70 -15.95
C GLU A 233 1.66 -3.39 -15.82
N TRP A 234 1.21 -2.96 -14.64
CA TRP A 234 -0.16 -2.49 -14.45
C TRP A 234 -0.48 -1.29 -15.34
N ALA A 235 0.43 -0.33 -15.49
CA ALA A 235 0.24 0.79 -16.39
C ALA A 235 0.00 0.31 -17.85
N GLU A 236 0.66 -0.76 -18.29
CA GLU A 236 0.41 -1.37 -19.61
C GLU A 236 -1.02 -1.89 -19.74
N TYR A 237 -1.49 -2.61 -18.73
CA TYR A 237 -2.87 -3.09 -18.70
C TYR A 237 -3.90 -1.94 -18.63
N LEU A 238 -3.58 -0.91 -17.84
CA LEU A 238 -4.48 0.22 -17.60
C LEU A 238 -4.71 1.02 -18.89
N PHE A 239 -3.65 1.25 -19.67
CA PHE A 239 -3.70 2.06 -20.88
C PHE A 239 -3.80 1.25 -22.18
N LYS A 240 -4.09 -0.06 -22.11
CA LYS A 240 -4.17 -0.96 -23.29
C LYS A 240 -5.17 -0.51 -24.37
N GLY A 241 -6.22 0.20 -23.97
CA GLY A 241 -7.28 0.70 -24.87
C GLY A 241 -7.12 2.18 -25.27
N GLY A 242 -6.07 2.86 -24.79
CA GLY A 242 -5.88 4.30 -24.95
C GLY A 242 -5.46 4.98 -23.64
N SER A 243 -4.79 6.12 -23.74
CA SER A 243 -4.45 7.01 -22.63
C SER A 243 -5.50 8.10 -22.41
N MET A 244 -5.38 8.88 -21.35
CA MET A 244 -6.22 10.06 -21.11
C MET A 244 -5.38 11.34 -21.01
N ILE A 245 -6.03 12.50 -21.12
CA ILE A 245 -5.35 13.80 -21.00
C ILE A 245 -4.67 13.87 -19.62
N GLY A 246 -3.39 14.23 -19.61
CA GLY A 246 -2.60 14.37 -18.37
C GLY A 246 -2.04 13.07 -17.80
N LEU A 247 -2.44 11.89 -18.30
CA LEU A 247 -1.91 10.62 -17.82
C LEU A 247 -1.87 9.53 -18.90
N ASN A 248 -0.68 8.99 -19.11
CA ASN A 248 -0.44 7.85 -20.00
C ASN A 248 0.54 6.86 -19.34
N LYS A 249 0.81 5.75 -20.03
CA LYS A 249 1.74 4.70 -19.56
C LYS A 249 3.10 5.28 -19.15
N ASP A 250 3.70 6.12 -20.01
CA ASP A 250 5.07 6.60 -19.81
C ASP A 250 5.16 7.54 -18.62
N ILE A 251 4.20 8.47 -18.49
CA ILE A 251 4.10 9.39 -17.35
C ILE A 251 3.89 8.60 -16.05
N LEU A 252 2.99 7.61 -16.05
CA LEU A 252 2.74 6.80 -14.85
C LEU A 252 3.97 5.97 -14.49
N CYS A 253 4.69 5.40 -15.47
CA CYS A 253 5.96 4.71 -15.24
C CYS A 253 7.02 5.62 -14.61
N GLN A 254 7.18 6.85 -15.13
CA GLN A 254 8.10 7.82 -14.53
C GLN A 254 7.69 8.15 -13.08
N TYR A 255 6.39 8.25 -12.81
CA TYR A 255 5.90 8.51 -11.46
C TYR A 255 6.18 7.33 -10.51
N VAL A 256 6.00 6.09 -10.98
CA VAL A 256 6.36 4.87 -10.24
C VAL A 256 7.84 4.89 -9.86
N GLU A 257 8.74 5.22 -10.79
CA GLU A 257 10.18 5.29 -10.52
C GLU A 257 10.52 6.38 -9.49
N TYR A 258 9.92 7.56 -9.66
CA TYR A 258 10.09 8.69 -8.75
C TYR A 258 9.63 8.36 -7.32
N ILE A 259 8.40 7.87 -7.16
CA ILE A 259 7.85 7.58 -5.84
C ILE A 259 8.60 6.41 -5.19
N THR A 260 8.98 5.38 -5.95
CA THR A 260 9.75 4.24 -5.44
C THR A 260 11.07 4.69 -4.85
N ASN A 261 11.86 5.49 -5.58
CA ASN A 261 13.12 6.02 -5.06
C ASN A 261 12.93 6.81 -3.76
N LEU A 262 11.91 7.67 -3.71
CA LEU A 262 11.60 8.46 -2.52
C LEU A 262 11.30 7.56 -1.32
N ARG A 263 10.51 6.50 -1.52
CA ARG A 263 10.11 5.59 -0.42
C ARG A 263 11.25 4.66 0.01
N MET A 264 12.07 4.18 -0.92
CA MET A 264 13.26 3.40 -0.60
C MET A 264 14.23 4.19 0.27
N GLN A 265 14.48 5.46 -0.06
CA GLN A 265 15.36 6.32 0.73
C GLN A 265 14.81 6.56 2.15
N ALA A 266 13.48 6.69 2.30
CA ALA A 266 12.84 6.90 3.60
C ALA A 266 13.04 5.73 4.59
N VAL A 267 13.33 4.52 4.09
CA VAL A 267 13.64 3.33 4.89
C VAL A 267 15.12 2.91 4.81
N GLY A 268 15.99 3.79 4.30
CA GLY A 268 17.44 3.56 4.29
C GLY A 268 17.94 2.60 3.20
N LEU A 269 17.13 2.32 2.17
CA LEU A 269 17.53 1.58 0.97
C LEU A 269 18.12 2.53 -0.08
N GLN A 270 18.96 1.97 -0.95
CA GLN A 270 19.46 2.68 -2.14
C GLN A 270 18.35 2.84 -3.19
N ALA A 271 18.44 3.89 -4.02
CA ALA A 271 17.50 4.12 -5.10
C ALA A 271 17.55 3.00 -6.15
N ALA A 272 16.40 2.45 -6.55
CA ALA A 272 16.31 1.43 -7.60
C ALA A 272 16.43 1.99 -9.02
N PHE A 273 16.10 3.27 -9.21
CA PHE A 273 16.10 3.94 -10.52
C PHE A 273 17.06 5.14 -10.53
N PRO A 274 18.35 4.95 -10.85
CA PRO A 274 19.35 6.01 -10.79
C PRO A 274 18.97 7.22 -11.65
N GLY A 275 19.24 8.44 -11.13
CA GLY A 275 18.99 9.69 -11.85
C GLY A 275 17.55 10.23 -11.75
N VAL A 276 16.58 9.42 -11.33
CA VAL A 276 15.18 9.86 -11.17
C VAL A 276 15.01 10.61 -9.85
N ARG A 277 14.79 11.93 -9.93
CA ARG A 277 14.62 12.83 -8.77
C ARG A 277 13.46 13.81 -8.86
N GLN A 278 12.93 14.05 -10.06
CA GLN A 278 11.88 15.03 -10.29
C GLN A 278 10.52 14.34 -10.35
N ASN A 279 9.50 14.97 -9.76
CA ASN A 279 8.13 14.50 -9.88
C ASN A 279 7.61 14.80 -11.30
N PRO A 280 7.26 13.78 -12.12
CA PRO A 280 6.77 13.99 -13.49
C PRO A 280 5.35 14.57 -13.54
N ILE A 281 4.60 14.53 -12.43
CA ILE A 281 3.22 15.02 -12.31
C ILE A 281 3.08 15.99 -11.12
N PRO A 282 3.68 17.18 -11.17
CA PRO A 282 3.72 18.10 -10.03
C PRO A 282 2.33 18.54 -9.55
N TRP A 283 1.31 18.51 -10.42
CA TRP A 283 -0.08 18.81 -10.09
C TRP A 283 -0.64 17.90 -8.97
N ILE A 284 -0.14 16.66 -8.83
CA ILE A 284 -0.62 15.72 -7.82
C ILE A 284 -0.40 16.23 -6.39
N ASN A 285 0.56 17.12 -6.19
CA ASN A 285 0.87 17.70 -4.88
C ASN A 285 -0.30 18.53 -4.32
N ALA A 286 -1.12 19.15 -5.18
CA ALA A 286 -2.30 19.91 -4.75
C ALA A 286 -3.39 19.01 -4.12
N TRP A 287 -3.40 17.74 -4.52
CA TRP A 287 -4.33 16.73 -4.01
C TRP A 287 -3.79 16.02 -2.77
N LEU A 288 -2.49 15.71 -2.75
CA LEU A 288 -1.83 14.98 -1.67
C LEU A 288 -1.43 15.86 -0.48
N SER A 289 -1.39 17.18 -0.64
CA SER A 289 -1.09 18.10 0.46
C SER A 289 -2.30 18.24 1.38
N SER A 290 -2.11 17.89 2.65
CA SER A 290 -3.01 18.30 3.72
C SER A 290 -2.26 19.21 4.70
N ASP A 291 -2.87 20.35 5.02
CA ASP A 291 -2.24 21.38 5.88
C ASP A 291 -1.90 20.84 7.28
N ASN A 292 -2.63 19.83 7.77
CA ASN A 292 -2.50 19.31 9.13
C ASN A 292 -1.37 18.27 9.28
N VAL A 293 -1.13 17.41 8.27
CA VAL A 293 -0.10 16.35 8.36
C VAL A 293 1.30 16.94 8.26
N GLN A 294 1.50 17.96 7.42
CA GLN A 294 2.79 18.65 7.32
C GLN A 294 3.16 19.39 8.62
N VAL A 295 2.18 19.93 9.35
CA VAL A 295 2.40 20.60 10.64
C VAL A 295 2.81 19.61 11.73
N ALA A 296 2.22 18.41 11.76
CA ALA A 296 2.60 17.35 12.68
C ALA A 296 4.05 16.88 12.44
N LEU A 297 4.42 16.64 11.17
CA LEU A 297 5.78 16.23 10.77
C LEU A 297 6.84 17.32 11.05
N ARG A 298 6.49 18.60 10.92
CA ARG A 298 7.40 19.72 11.25
C ARG A 298 7.58 19.91 12.76
N LYS A 299 6.52 19.81 13.55
CA LYS A 299 6.59 19.95 15.02
C LYS A 299 7.38 18.81 15.68
N TRP A 300 7.32 17.60 15.10
CA TRP A 300 8.08 16.45 15.60
C TRP A 300 9.59 16.60 15.40
N LYS A 301 10.05 17.14 14.26
CA LYS A 301 11.48 17.45 14.04
C LYS A 301 12.05 18.52 14.99
N SER A 302 11.18 19.24 15.70
CA SER A 302 11.56 20.30 16.64
C SER A 302 11.41 19.93 18.11
N ALA A 303 11.04 18.68 18.44
CA ALA A 303 11.05 18.22 19.83
C ALA A 303 12.51 17.94 20.25
N PRO A 304 13.07 18.65 21.25
CA PRO A 304 14.40 18.36 21.75
C PRO A 304 14.40 17.04 22.52
N THR A 305 15.47 16.26 22.33
CA THR A 305 15.86 15.10 23.15
C THR A 305 16.04 15.47 24.62
#